data_AF-A0A706NLK5-F1
#
_entry.id   AF-A0A706NLK5-F1
#
_cell.length_a   1.000
_cell.length_b   1.000
_cell.length_c   1.000
_cell.angle_alpha   90.00
_cell.angle_beta   90.00
_cell.angle_gamma   90.00
#
_symmetry.space_group_name_H-M   'P 1'
#
loop_
_entity.id
_entity.type
_entity.pdbx_description
1 polymer ?
#
loop_
_entity_poly.entity_id
_entity_poly.type
_entity_poly.pdbx_seq_one_letter_code
_entity_poly.pdbx_strand_id
1 'polypeptide(L)'
;MAGTAGRSGRRPKPTARKALAGNPGKRALNKDEPVFTPIKGVEPPEWFAEEDLPLATIMWQLTTKELCGQGLLCVTDLAVLERWCVAYEFWRRAVKNI
;
A
#
# COMPACT_ATOMS: atom_id res chain seq x y z
N MET A 1 2.80 -0.46 30.98
CA MET A 1 1.85 -0.31 29.87
C MET A 1 2.13 -1.39 28.84
N ALA A 2 1.13 -2.16 28.41
CA ALA A 2 1.31 -3.10 27.31
C ALA A 2 1.68 -2.32 26.03
N GLY A 3 2.76 -2.72 25.35
CA GLY A 3 3.21 -2.08 24.10
C GLY A 3 4.54 -1.32 24.18
N THR A 4 5.15 -1.14 25.35
CA THR A 4 6.50 -0.54 25.45
C THR A 4 7.55 -1.53 24.94
N ALA A 5 8.36 -1.13 23.95
CA ALA A 5 9.46 -1.93 23.43
C ALA A 5 10.41 -2.36 24.57
N GLY A 6 10.65 -3.67 24.69
CA GLY A 6 11.49 -4.26 25.75
C GLY A 6 10.76 -4.74 27.02
N ARG A 7 9.48 -4.40 27.22
CA ARG A 7 8.70 -4.81 28.41
C ARG A 7 7.42 -5.61 28.13
N SER A 8 7.00 -5.71 26.87
CA SER A 8 5.88 -6.55 26.46
C SER A 8 6.38 -7.82 25.79
N GLY A 9 5.73 -8.97 26.07
CA GLY A 9 5.98 -10.22 25.36
C GLY A 9 5.84 -10.09 23.83
N ARG A 10 6.21 -11.16 23.11
CA ARG A 10 6.19 -11.18 21.64
C ARG A 10 4.86 -10.68 21.08
N ARG A 11 4.93 -9.76 20.10
CA ARG A 11 3.73 -9.27 19.40
C ARG A 11 2.90 -10.44 18.85
N PRO A 12 1.56 -10.41 18.99
CA PRO A 12 0.71 -11.49 18.52
C PRO A 12 0.83 -11.64 17.01
N LYS A 13 0.75 -12.88 16.52
CA LYS A 13 0.65 -13.16 15.08
C LYS A 13 -0.69 -12.59 14.54
N PRO A 14 -0.71 -12.07 13.30
CA PRO A 14 -1.95 -11.68 12.61
C PRO A 14 -2.98 -12.82 12.59
N THR A 15 -4.27 -12.49 12.63
CA THR A 15 -5.34 -13.50 12.72
C THR A 15 -5.37 -14.40 11.50
N ALA A 16 -5.16 -13.85 10.29
CA ALA A 16 -5.05 -14.64 9.07
C ALA A 16 -3.99 -15.74 9.17
N ARG A 17 -2.81 -15.43 9.73
CA ARG A 17 -1.75 -16.43 9.96
C ARG A 17 -2.09 -17.45 11.04
N LYS A 18 -2.83 -17.05 12.09
CA LYS A 18 -3.30 -18.00 13.12
C LYS A 18 -4.35 -18.96 12.57
N ALA A 19 -5.27 -18.46 11.75
CA ALA A 19 -6.30 -19.26 11.09
C ALA A 19 -5.67 -20.28 10.14
N LEU A 20 -4.73 -19.85 9.28
CA LEU A 20 -3.99 -20.73 8.37
C LEU A 20 -3.21 -21.83 9.10
N ALA A 21 -2.68 -21.54 10.28
CA ALA A 21 -2.00 -22.52 11.13
C ALA A 21 -2.95 -23.43 11.94
N GLY A 22 -4.27 -23.37 11.69
CA GLY A 22 -5.27 -24.19 12.38
C GLY A 22 -5.59 -23.76 13.81
N ASN A 23 -5.27 -22.52 14.19
CA ASN A 23 -5.44 -21.98 15.55
C ASN A 23 -4.91 -22.94 16.66
N PRO A 24 -3.60 -23.22 16.73
CA PRO A 24 -3.06 -24.25 17.64
C PRO A 24 -3.37 -24.00 19.11
N GLY A 25 -3.49 -22.73 19.51
CA GLY A 25 -3.85 -22.35 20.88
C GLY A 25 -5.33 -22.45 21.21
N LYS A 26 -6.20 -22.75 20.23
CA LYS A 26 -7.67 -22.86 20.33
C LYS A 26 -8.38 -21.68 21.01
N ARG A 27 -7.71 -20.52 21.10
CA ARG A 27 -8.30 -19.29 21.66
C ARG A 27 -9.20 -18.63 20.61
N ALA A 28 -10.18 -17.86 21.06
CA ALA A 28 -11.01 -17.06 20.16
C ALA A 28 -10.12 -16.15 19.29
N LEU A 29 -10.39 -16.14 17.99
CA LEU A 29 -9.70 -15.28 17.03
C LEU A 29 -10.28 -13.86 17.09
N ASN A 30 -9.44 -12.84 16.89
CA ASN A 30 -9.88 -11.46 16.82
C ASN A 30 -10.72 -11.26 15.54
N LYS A 31 -11.95 -10.76 15.68
CA LYS A 31 -12.85 -10.47 14.56
C LYS A 31 -12.77 -9.02 14.11
N ASP A 32 -12.15 -8.16 14.91
CA ASP A 32 -12.05 -6.72 14.69
C ASP A 32 -10.66 -6.34 14.13
N GLU A 33 -9.94 -7.29 13.53
CA GLU A 33 -8.68 -6.97 12.86
C GLU A 33 -8.98 -6.16 11.59
N PRO A 34 -8.26 -5.06 11.33
CA PRO A 34 -8.47 -4.26 10.13
C PRO A 34 -8.33 -5.10 8.87
N VAL A 35 -9.29 -4.95 7.98
CA VAL A 35 -9.28 -5.57 6.65
C VAL A 35 -9.08 -4.47 5.63
N PHE A 36 -8.00 -4.56 4.86
CA PHE A 36 -7.74 -3.64 3.76
C PHE A 36 -8.37 -4.20 2.48
N THR A 37 -9.00 -3.33 1.70
CA THR A 37 -9.60 -3.70 0.42
C THR A 37 -8.52 -3.71 -0.66
N PRO A 38 -8.13 -4.88 -1.20
CA PRO A 38 -7.14 -4.94 -2.26
C PRO A 38 -7.74 -4.37 -3.56
N ILE A 39 -6.90 -3.75 -4.37
CA ILE A 39 -7.29 -3.30 -5.71
C ILE A 39 -6.67 -4.20 -6.78
N LYS A 40 -7.39 -4.37 -7.88
CA LYS A 40 -6.96 -5.21 -9.03
C LYS A 40 -6.36 -4.40 -10.18
N GLY A 41 -6.46 -3.09 -10.09
CA GLY A 41 -6.10 -2.13 -11.12
C GLY A 41 -6.91 -0.86 -10.91
N VAL A 42 -6.33 0.28 -11.28
CA VAL A 42 -6.96 1.59 -11.19
C VAL A 42 -6.32 2.51 -12.23
N GLU A 43 -7.14 3.25 -12.95
CA GLU A 43 -6.66 4.23 -13.92
C GLU A 43 -5.99 5.42 -13.20
N PRO A 44 -5.01 6.09 -13.84
CA PRO A 44 -4.41 7.30 -13.28
C PRO A 44 -5.46 8.41 -13.12
N PRO A 45 -5.28 9.33 -12.14
CA PRO A 45 -6.16 10.48 -12.00
C PRO A 45 -6.20 11.31 -13.29
N GLU A 46 -7.40 11.74 -13.71
CA GLU A 46 -7.61 12.50 -14.96
C GLU A 46 -6.75 13.76 -15.02
N TRP A 47 -6.56 14.43 -13.88
CA TRP A 47 -5.78 15.65 -13.77
C TRP A 47 -4.31 15.48 -14.17
N PHE A 48 -3.74 14.26 -14.15
CA PHE A 48 -2.39 14.03 -14.67
C PHE A 48 -2.30 14.35 -16.16
N ALA A 49 -3.34 14.07 -16.94
CA ALA A 49 -3.39 14.42 -18.36
C ALA A 49 -3.69 15.91 -18.56
N GLU A 50 -4.56 16.49 -17.73
CA GLU A 50 -4.91 17.92 -17.79
C GLU A 50 -3.70 18.83 -17.51
N GLU A 51 -2.85 18.45 -16.56
CA GLU A 51 -1.63 19.18 -16.15
C GLU A 51 -0.36 18.75 -16.92
N ASP A 52 -0.50 17.94 -17.97
CA ASP A 52 0.60 17.40 -18.78
C ASP A 52 1.73 16.78 -17.91
N LEU A 53 1.39 15.74 -17.14
CA LEU A 53 2.31 14.99 -16.26
C LEU A 53 2.57 13.57 -16.80
N PRO A 54 3.29 13.42 -17.93
CA PRO A 54 3.41 12.14 -18.63
C PRO A 54 4.20 11.08 -17.84
N LEU A 55 5.24 11.45 -17.09
CA LEU A 55 6.00 10.51 -16.27
C LEU A 55 5.20 10.09 -15.04
N ALA A 56 4.41 10.98 -14.44
CA ALA A 56 3.49 10.61 -13.35
C ALA A 56 2.52 9.52 -13.82
N THR A 57 1.91 9.69 -15.00
CA THR A 57 1.01 8.70 -15.62
C THR A 57 1.70 7.36 -15.88
N ILE A 58 2.91 7.38 -16.47
CA ILE A 58 3.69 6.16 -16.71
C ILE A 58 3.99 5.42 -15.41
N MET A 59 4.44 6.16 -14.39
CA MET A 59 4.79 5.56 -13.10
C MET A 59 3.57 5.04 -12.35
N TRP A 60 2.42 5.70 -12.47
CA TRP A 60 1.15 5.19 -11.95
C TRP A 60 0.82 3.84 -12.58
N GLN A 61 0.74 3.79 -13.92
CA GLN A 61 0.39 2.58 -14.65
C GLN A 61 1.36 1.42 -14.37
N LEU A 62 2.66 1.70 -14.31
CA LEU A 62 3.69 0.71 -13.96
C LEU A 62 3.46 0.16 -12.55
N THR A 63 3.30 1.06 -11.58
CA THR A 63 3.23 0.70 -10.16
C THR A 63 1.92 -0.03 -9.83
N THR A 64 0.79 0.43 -10.36
CA THR A 64 -0.49 -0.25 -10.16
C THR A 64 -0.49 -1.63 -10.79
N LYS A 65 0.06 -1.79 -12.00
CA LYS A 65 0.18 -3.11 -12.66
C LYS A 65 0.97 -4.11 -11.80
N GLU A 66 2.16 -3.74 -11.37
CA GLU A 66 3.05 -4.65 -10.62
C GLU A 66 2.52 -4.95 -9.20
N LEU A 67 2.06 -3.92 -8.48
CA LEU A 67 1.64 -4.08 -7.08
C LEU A 67 0.24 -4.68 -6.92
N CYS A 68 -0.70 -4.39 -7.84
CA CYS A 68 -2.00 -5.05 -7.84
C CYS A 68 -1.84 -6.54 -8.18
N GLY A 69 -0.96 -6.89 -9.12
CA GLY A 69 -0.67 -8.28 -9.48
C GLY A 69 -0.16 -9.14 -8.32
N GLN A 70 0.51 -8.50 -7.35
CA GLN A 70 1.01 -9.14 -6.12
C GLN A 70 0.06 -9.01 -4.92
N GLY A 71 -1.08 -8.33 -5.08
CA GLY A 71 -2.03 -8.06 -3.99
C GLY A 71 -1.48 -7.14 -2.90
N LEU A 72 -0.48 -6.31 -3.23
CA LEU A 72 0.17 -5.39 -2.28
C LEU A 72 -0.55 -4.05 -2.17
N LEU A 73 -1.23 -3.62 -3.25
CA LEU A 73 -1.88 -2.32 -3.30
C LEU A 73 -3.33 -2.41 -2.82
N CYS A 74 -3.68 -1.55 -1.88
CA CYS A 74 -5.03 -1.39 -1.33
C CYS A 74 -5.61 -0.01 -1.67
N VAL A 75 -6.93 0.14 -1.52
CA VAL A 75 -7.61 1.43 -1.76
C VAL A 75 -7.00 2.58 -0.94
N THR A 76 -6.54 2.28 0.28
CA THR A 76 -5.92 3.25 1.18
C THR A 76 -4.59 3.80 0.68
N ASP A 77 -3.93 3.10 -0.25
CA ASP A 77 -2.60 3.46 -0.73
C ASP A 77 -2.65 4.47 -1.89
N LEU A 78 -3.81 4.66 -2.52
CA LEU A 78 -3.97 5.47 -3.73
C LEU A 78 -3.49 6.91 -3.56
N ALA A 79 -3.83 7.57 -2.44
CA ALA A 79 -3.39 8.94 -2.18
C ALA A 79 -1.87 9.06 -1.99
N VAL A 80 -1.21 8.00 -1.50
CA VAL A 80 0.25 7.97 -1.36
C VAL A 80 0.91 7.72 -2.71
N LEU A 81 0.35 6.79 -3.49
CA LEU A 81 0.81 6.52 -4.86
C LEU A 81 0.71 7.77 -5.75
N GLU A 82 -0.42 8.48 -5.70
CA GLU A 82 -0.64 9.72 -6.44
C GLU A 82 0.46 10.74 -6.17
N ARG A 83 0.70 11.05 -4.90
CA ARG A 83 1.74 11.99 -4.46
C ARG A 83 3.13 11.56 -4.90
N TRP A 84 3.42 10.26 -4.85
CA TRP A 84 4.71 9.73 -5.28
C TRP A 84 4.92 9.87 -6.79
N CYS A 85 3.91 9.57 -7.61
CA CYS A 85 3.96 9.75 -9.06
C CYS A 85 4.22 11.21 -9.44
N VAL A 86 3.53 12.14 -8.77
CA VAL A 86 3.70 13.59 -8.95
C VAL A 86 5.11 14.02 -8.53
N ALA A 87 5.60 13.55 -7.38
CA ALA A 87 6.96 13.85 -6.93
C ALA A 87 8.02 13.33 -7.92
N TYR A 88 7.81 12.15 -8.50
CA TYR A 88 8.72 11.58 -9.50
C TYR A 88 8.80 12.45 -10.77
N GLU A 89 7.65 12.91 -11.28
CA GLU A 89 7.59 13.83 -12.43
C GLU A 89 8.45 15.08 -12.18
N PHE A 90 8.19 15.78 -11.08
CA PHE A 90 8.91 17.02 -10.77
C PHE A 90 10.38 16.80 -10.48
N TRP A 91 10.73 15.71 -9.79
CA TRP A 91 12.13 15.33 -9.59
C TRP A 91 12.84 15.09 -10.91
N ARG A 92 12.23 14.36 -11.87
CA ARG A 92 12.82 14.11 -13.19
C ARG A 92 12.98 15.39 -14.00
N ARG A 93 12.02 16.32 -13.95
CA ARG A 93 12.12 17.64 -14.57
C ARG A 93 13.27 18.44 -13.96
N ALA A 94 13.36 18.48 -12.63
CA ALA A 94 14.42 19.19 -11.92
C ALA A 94 15.81 18.66 -12.29
N VAL A 95 16.01 17.33 -12.28
CA VAL A 95 17.32 16.72 -12.60
C VAL A 95 17.74 16.91 -14.06
N LYS A 96 16.79 16.99 -15.00
CA LYS A 96 17.10 17.24 -16.43
C LYS A 96 17.40 18.70 -16.75
N ASN A 97 16.89 19.62 -15.94
CA ASN A 97 17.05 21.07 -16.11
C ASN A 97 18.23 21.64 -15.29
N ILE A 98 19.05 20.76 -14.70
CA ILE A 98 20.38 21.05 -14.16
C ILE A 98 21.40 20.62 -15.21
#